data_AF-A0A2H0G4G3-F1
#
_entry.id   AF-A0A2H0G4G3-F1
#
_cell.length_a   1.000
_cell.length_b   1.000
_cell.length_c   1.000
_cell.angle_alpha   90.00
_cell.angle_beta   90.00
_cell.angle_gamma   90.00
#
_symmetry.space_group_name_H-M   'P 1'
#
loop_
_entity.id
_entity.type
_entity.pdbx_description
1 polymer ?
#
loop_
_entity_poly.entity_id
_entity_poly.type
_entity_poly.pdbx_seq_one_letter_code
_entity_poly.pdbx_strand_id
1 'polypeptide(L)'
;LQGEVFDVIVDIRAGSPTFGKAINVLLTADNKRQVYIPPGFAHGFCVTSDIAMFAYKCTEKYNPQAEASVLWNDPDLNIPWPVSAPELSAKDKVGMRLADFPPERLPKYEG
;
A
#
# COMPACT_ATOMS: atom_id res chain seq x y z
N LEU A 1 -8.91 16.35 -2.53
CA LEU A 1 -8.92 16.56 -4.00
C LEU A 1 -10.31 16.26 -4.55
N GLN A 2 -10.82 15.04 -4.43
CA GLN A 2 -12.25 14.70 -4.60
C GLN A 2 -12.47 13.28 -4.08
N GLY A 3 -13.65 12.98 -3.52
CA GLY A 3 -14.01 11.63 -3.07
C GLY A 3 -13.36 11.19 -1.75
N GLU A 4 -13.39 9.88 -1.53
CA GLU A 4 -12.92 9.18 -0.34
C GLU A 4 -12.14 7.92 -0.71
N VAL A 5 -11.02 7.70 -0.02
CA VAL A 5 -10.28 6.44 -0.09
C VAL A 5 -9.90 5.94 1.30
N PHE A 6 -9.86 4.63 1.44
CA PHE A 6 -9.24 3.91 2.55
C PHE A 6 -7.79 3.61 2.17
N ASP A 7 -6.86 4.37 2.72
CA ASP A 7 -5.43 4.34 2.39
C ASP A 7 -4.68 3.40 3.34
N VAL A 8 -3.80 2.54 2.83
CA VAL A 8 -3.09 1.51 3.61
C VAL A 8 -1.60 1.56 3.32
N ILE A 9 -0.83 1.53 4.41
CA ILE A 9 0.63 1.56 4.38
C ILE A 9 1.13 0.36 5.19
N VAL A 10 1.98 -0.45 4.58
CA VAL A 10 2.54 -1.66 5.19
C VAL A 10 4.05 -1.53 5.28
N ASP A 11 4.59 -1.80 6.47
CA ASP A 11 6.03 -1.88 6.65
C ASP A 11 6.56 -3.20 6.08
N ILE A 12 7.31 -3.12 4.98
CA ILE A 12 7.92 -4.27 4.30
C ILE A 12 9.44 -4.29 4.46
N ARG A 13 9.99 -3.52 5.41
CA ARG A 13 11.44 -3.39 5.60
C ARG A 13 11.99 -4.57 6.40
N ALA A 14 12.79 -5.40 5.75
CA ALA A 14 13.44 -6.53 6.40
C ALA A 14 14.27 -6.08 7.61
N GLY A 15 14.03 -6.70 8.77
CA GLY A 15 14.66 -6.33 10.05
C GLY A 15 13.96 -5.21 10.83
N SER A 16 12.89 -4.61 10.30
CA SER A 16 12.11 -3.61 11.03
C SER A 16 11.38 -4.23 12.24
N PRO A 17 11.32 -3.54 13.40
CA PRO A 17 10.51 -3.97 14.54
C PRO A 17 9.00 -3.97 14.23
N THR A 18 8.57 -3.25 13.19
CA THR A 18 7.18 -3.18 12.73
C THR A 18 6.95 -3.90 11.41
N PHE A 19 7.86 -4.76 10.96
CA PHE A 19 7.69 -5.54 9.72
C PHE A 19 6.35 -6.28 9.69
N GLY A 20 5.63 -6.18 8.57
CA GLY A 20 4.30 -6.77 8.37
C GLY A 20 3.18 -6.05 9.10
N LYS A 21 3.45 -4.94 9.82
CA LYS A 21 2.40 -4.10 10.41
C LYS A 21 1.86 -3.12 9.37
N ALA A 22 0.55 -2.97 9.38
CA ALA A 22 -0.16 -2.02 8.55
C ALA A 22 -0.78 -0.91 9.38
N ILE A 23 -0.80 0.29 8.82
CA ILE A 23 -1.70 1.37 9.26
C ILE A 23 -2.70 1.66 8.15
N ASN A 24 -3.88 2.12 8.53
CA ASN A 24 -4.89 2.59 7.60
C ASN A 24 -5.37 3.98 7.96
N VAL A 25 -5.69 4.78 6.94
CA VAL A 25 -6.12 6.17 7.08
C VAL A 25 -7.25 6.45 6.10
N LEU A 26 -8.37 6.97 6.59
CA LEU A 26 -9.42 7.50 5.73
C LEU A 26 -9.01 8.88 5.19
N LEU A 27 -8.89 9.01 3.88
CA LEU A 27 -8.56 10.26 3.19
C LEU A 27 -9.76 10.74 2.39
N THR A 28 -10.28 11.92 2.73
CA THR A 28 -11.47 12.49 2.10
C THR A 28 -11.19 13.90 1.56
N ALA A 29 -12.02 14.33 0.61
CA ALA A 29 -12.04 15.72 0.18
C ALA A 29 -12.30 16.71 1.34
N ASP A 30 -13.06 16.29 2.35
CA ASP A 30 -13.45 17.13 3.50
C ASP A 30 -12.37 17.21 4.57
N ASN A 31 -11.76 16.08 4.93
CA ASN A 31 -10.77 16.01 6.01
C ASN A 31 -9.41 16.58 5.60
N LYS A 32 -9.12 16.63 4.29
CA LYS A 32 -7.91 17.21 3.67
C LYS A 32 -6.60 16.70 4.28
N ARG A 33 -6.62 15.49 4.84
CA ARG A 33 -5.43 14.84 5.39
C ARG A 33 -4.48 14.47 4.27
N GLN A 34 -3.19 14.41 4.62
CA GLN A 34 -2.13 13.94 3.75
C GLN A 34 -1.29 12.94 4.54
N VAL A 35 -0.80 11.91 3.86
CA VAL A 35 0.07 10.90 4.45
C VAL A 35 1.43 11.02 3.79
N TYR A 36 2.47 11.10 4.61
CA TYR A 36 3.85 10.93 4.15
C TYR A 36 4.23 9.46 4.34
N ILE A 37 4.68 8.82 3.26
CA ILE A 37 5.12 7.43 3.25
C ILE A 37 6.62 7.43 2.97
N PRO A 38 7.47 7.06 3.95
CA PRO A 38 8.90 6.95 3.73
C PRO A 38 9.24 5.85 2.71
N PRO A 39 10.43 5.87 2.10
CA PRO A 39 10.92 4.75 1.31
C PRO A 39 10.90 3.43 2.08
N GLY A 40 10.64 2.34 1.37
CA GLY A 40 10.64 0.99 1.92
C GLY A 40 9.31 0.51 2.50
N PHE A 41 8.23 1.27 2.35
CA PHE A 41 6.88 0.83 2.68
C PHE A 41 6.11 0.43 1.42
N ALA A 42 5.24 -0.57 1.53
CA ALA A 42 4.24 -0.84 0.51
C ALA A 42 3.02 0.06 0.74
N HIS A 43 2.39 0.47 -0.35
CA HIS A 43 1.24 1.37 -0.36
C HIS A 43 0.13 0.80 -1.23
N GLY A 44 -1.11 0.89 -0.75
CA GLY A 44 -2.31 0.54 -1.50
C GLY A 44 -3.51 1.28 -0.95
N PHE A 45 -4.57 1.42 -1.75
CA PHE A 45 -5.77 2.13 -1.33
C PHE A 45 -7.03 1.50 -1.94
N CYS A 46 -8.16 1.70 -1.28
CA CYS A 46 -9.48 1.33 -1.77
C CYS A 46 -10.34 2.58 -1.91
N VAL A 47 -10.83 2.85 -3.12
CA VAL A 47 -11.79 3.93 -3.36
C VAL A 47 -13.14 3.52 -2.75
N THR A 48 -13.69 4.36 -1.90
CA THR A 48 -14.91 4.06 -1.11
C THR A 48 -16.09 4.98 -1.45
N SER A 49 -15.87 6.00 -2.27
CA SER A 49 -16.89 6.80 -2.94
C SER A 49 -17.01 6.43 -4.43
N ASP A 50 -18.03 6.92 -5.14
CA ASP A 50 -18.21 6.65 -6.58
C ASP A 50 -16.99 7.00 -7.43
N ILE A 51 -16.31 8.09 -7.08
CA ILE A 51 -15.08 8.56 -7.71
C ILE A 51 -14.11 9.07 -6.66
N ALA A 52 -12.81 8.96 -6.92
CA ALA A 52 -11.79 9.64 -6.12
C ALA A 52 -10.68 10.17 -7.03
N MET A 53 -10.22 11.39 -6.73
CA MET A 53 -9.01 11.94 -7.33
C MET A 53 -7.88 11.86 -6.31
N PHE A 54 -6.91 10.99 -6.57
CA PHE A 54 -5.81 10.70 -5.67
C PHE A 54 -4.49 11.19 -6.27
N ALA A 55 -3.69 11.94 -5.51
CA ALA A 55 -2.47 12.56 -6.00
C ALA A 55 -1.25 12.20 -5.17
N TYR A 56 -0.13 12.03 -5.85
CA TYR A 56 1.15 11.66 -5.28
C TYR A 56 2.19 12.73 -5.56
N LYS A 57 3.08 12.95 -4.59
CA LYS A 57 4.34 13.66 -4.79
C LYS A 57 5.46 12.67 -4.46
N CYS A 58 6.06 12.09 -5.50
CA CYS A 58 7.08 11.07 -5.35
C CYS A 58 8.47 11.70 -5.23
N THR A 59 9.31 11.14 -4.36
CA THR A 59 10.71 11.53 -4.21
C THR A 59 11.60 11.03 -5.35
N GLU A 60 11.16 9.98 -6.05
CA GLU A 60 11.85 9.39 -7.19
C GLU A 60 10.94 9.22 -8.41
N LYS A 61 11.56 8.99 -9.57
CA LYS A 61 10.84 8.70 -10.82
C LYS A 61 10.32 7.26 -10.80
N TYR A 62 9.18 7.04 -11.44
CA TYR A 62 8.60 5.71 -11.60
C TYR A 62 9.56 4.76 -12.32
N ASN A 63 9.80 3.58 -11.72
CA ASN A 63 10.62 2.51 -12.28
C ASN A 63 9.82 1.20 -12.32
N PRO A 64 9.21 0.84 -13.46
CA PRO A 64 8.38 -0.36 -13.56
C PRO A 64 9.17 -1.66 -13.37
N GLN A 65 10.48 -1.67 -13.60
CA GLN A 65 11.31 -2.86 -13.43
C GLN A 65 11.58 -3.19 -11.96
N ALA A 66 11.46 -2.21 -11.07
CA ALA A 66 11.59 -2.40 -9.63
C ALA A 66 10.23 -2.63 -8.94
N GLU A 67 9.13 -2.64 -9.70
CA GLU A 67 7.79 -2.77 -9.15
C GLU A 67 7.52 -4.22 -8.70
N ALA A 68 6.87 -4.37 -7.54
CA ALA A 68 6.34 -5.62 -7.05
C ALA A 68 5.02 -5.38 -6.32
N SER A 69 4.09 -6.32 -6.40
CA SER A 69 2.80 -6.24 -5.72
C SER A 69 2.75 -7.24 -4.57
N VAL A 70 2.51 -6.74 -3.36
CA VAL A 70 2.05 -7.56 -2.24
C VAL A 70 0.58 -7.88 -2.46
N LEU A 71 0.17 -9.12 -2.17
CA LEU A 71 -1.21 -9.56 -2.30
C LEU A 71 -2.11 -8.70 -1.41
N TRP A 72 -3.12 -8.05 -2.00
CA TRP A 72 -3.98 -7.11 -1.28
C TRP A 72 -4.70 -7.77 -0.08
N ASN A 73 -5.16 -9.01 -0.25
CA ASN A 73 -5.82 -9.83 0.76
C ASN A 73 -4.87 -10.85 1.40
N ASP A 74 -3.58 -10.51 1.55
CA ASP A 74 -2.63 -11.33 2.30
C ASP A 74 -3.17 -11.60 3.72
N PRO A 75 -3.45 -12.88 4.06
CA PRO A 75 -4.01 -13.23 5.36
C PRO A 75 -3.08 -12.88 6.54
N ASP A 76 -1.77 -12.75 6.30
CA ASP A 76 -0.81 -12.43 7.36
C ASP A 76 -0.83 -10.94 7.73
N LEU A 77 -1.21 -10.07 6.78
CA LEU A 77 -1.35 -8.63 7.00
C LEU A 77 -2.71 -8.27 7.61
N ASN A 78 -3.74 -9.09 7.36
CA ASN A 78 -5.09 -8.96 7.90
C ASN A 78 -5.65 -7.53 7.81
N ILE A 79 -5.46 -6.88 6.66
CA ILE A 79 -5.91 -5.51 6.41
C ILE A 79 -7.44 -5.51 6.28
N PRO A 80 -8.17 -4.68 7.05
CA PRO A 80 -9.63 -4.64 7.05
C PRO A 80 -10.15 -3.81 5.87
N TRP A 81 -9.90 -4.28 4.65
CA TRP A 81 -10.36 -3.59 3.43
C TRP A 81 -11.89 -3.47 3.42
N PRO A 82 -12.45 -2.28 3.14
CA PRO A 82 -13.91 -2.06 3.09
C PRO A 82 -14.52 -2.55 1.76
N VAL A 83 -14.02 -3.66 1.20
CA VAL A 83 -14.45 -4.23 -0.07
C VAL A 83 -14.24 -5.75 -0.08
N SER A 84 -15.21 -6.49 -0.60
CA SER A 84 -15.14 -7.95 -0.73
C SER A 84 -14.70 -8.43 -2.12
N ALA A 85 -15.03 -7.67 -3.17
CA ALA A 85 -14.75 -8.00 -4.57
C ALA A 85 -14.18 -6.78 -5.30
N PRO A 86 -12.90 -6.42 -5.07
CA PRO A 86 -12.30 -5.23 -5.66
C PRO A 86 -12.04 -5.41 -7.17
N GLU A 87 -12.15 -4.32 -7.90
CA GLU A 87 -11.59 -4.22 -9.24
C GLU A 87 -10.08 -3.99 -9.13
N LEU A 88 -9.30 -4.93 -9.68
CA LEU A 88 -7.85 -4.95 -9.56
C LEU A 88 -7.20 -5.01 -10.94
N SER A 89 -6.01 -4.42 -11.04
CA SER A 89 -5.14 -4.60 -12.19
C SER A 89 -4.68 -6.06 -12.32
N ALA A 90 -4.18 -6.45 -13.49
CA ALA A 90 -3.65 -7.81 -13.69
C ALA A 90 -2.50 -8.14 -12.73
N LYS A 91 -1.63 -7.15 -12.41
CA LYS A 91 -0.50 -7.34 -11.49
C LYS A 91 -0.95 -7.55 -10.04
N ASP A 92 -1.96 -6.80 -9.58
CA ASP A 92 -2.38 -6.84 -8.18
C ASP A 92 -3.22 -8.10 -7.88
N LYS A 93 -3.89 -8.65 -8.91
CA LYS A 93 -4.57 -9.96 -8.84
C LYS A 93 -3.62 -11.12 -8.57
N VAL A 94 -2.37 -11.00 -9.02
CA VAL A 94 -1.34 -12.05 -8.88
C VAL A 94 -0.22 -11.63 -7.93
N GLY A 95 -0.52 -10.69 -7.01
CA GLY A 95 0.41 -10.30 -5.95
C GLY A 95 0.85 -11.49 -5.11
N MET A 96 2.04 -11.38 -4.51
CA MET A 96 2.62 -12.41 -3.66
C MET A 96 2.39 -12.06 -2.19
N ARG A 97 2.21 -13.06 -1.31
CA ARG A 97 2.17 -12.78 0.14
C ARG A 97 3.49 -12.17 0.58
N LEU A 98 3.46 -11.23 1.52
CA LEU A 98 4.66 -10.58 2.04
C LEU A 98 5.66 -11.61 2.58
N ALA A 99 5.17 -12.68 3.22
CA ALA A 99 5.99 -13.76 3.76
C ALA A 99 6.74 -14.57 2.70
N ASP A 100 6.26 -14.58 1.44
CA ASP A 100 6.84 -15.36 0.35
C ASP A 100 7.87 -14.55 -0.47
N PHE A 101 8.02 -13.25 -0.18
CA PHE A 101 9.02 -12.42 -0.86
C PHE A 101 10.44 -12.87 -0.51
N PRO A 102 11.32 -13.04 -1.51
CA PRO A 102 12.73 -13.27 -1.26
C PRO A 102 13.33 -12.09 -0.47
N PRO A 103 14.12 -12.32 0.61
CA PRO A 103 14.66 -11.25 1.45
C PRO A 103 15.46 -10.19 0.70
N GLU A 104 16.15 -10.56 -0.38
CA GLU A 104 16.93 -9.66 -1.25
C GLU A 104 16.06 -8.70 -2.08
N ARG A 105 14.76 -9.00 -2.22
CA ARG A 105 13.79 -8.13 -2.89
C ARG A 105 13.07 -7.19 -1.92
N LEU A 106 13.26 -7.36 -0.61
CA LEU A 106 12.69 -6.49 0.40
C LEU A 106 13.66 -5.33 0.70
N PRO A 107 13.15 -4.11 0.91
CA PRO A 107 13.97 -3.02 1.42
C PRO A 107 14.51 -3.39 2.80
N LYS A 108 15.71 -2.92 3.14
CA LYS A 108 16.31 -3.16 4.47
C LYS A 108 15.92 -2.04 5.43
N TYR A 109 15.71 -2.39 6.69
CA TYR A 109 15.52 -1.40 7.74
C TYR A 109 16.87 -0.79 8.13
N GLU A 110 17.01 0.52 7.92
CA GLU A 110 18.13 1.34 8.37
C GLU A 110 17.60 2.19 9.53
N GLY A 111 18.06 1.89 10.75
CA GLY A 111 17.49 2.38 12.02
C GLY A 111 17.33 3.89 12.13
#